data_AF-A0A7S9RDQ4-F1
#
_entry.id   AF-A0A7S9RDQ4-F1
#
_cell.length_a   1.000
_cell.length_b   1.000
_cell.length_c   1.000
_cell.angle_alpha   90.00
_cell.angle_beta   90.00
_cell.angle_gamma   90.00
#
_symmetry.space_group_name_H-M   'P 1'
#
loop_
_entity.id
_entity.type
_entity.pdbx_description
1 polymer ?
#
loop_
_entity_poly.entity_id
_entity_poly.type
_entity_poly.pdbx_seq_one_letter_code
_entity_poly.pdbx_strand_id
1 'polypeptide(L)'
;MITSINGPSNTPIQATTIQKENAKMSKEQEKALIDSYMQNLIIDNVEMYIKEDRSSENWITETIEKIDNMLSKKYSYTIDERRALLSKYPENLEEFEINVLQSHMDWLLTNSVDGKPTISGLMVGIGTAEQEAELEDFMKSFSEDTMMSNDGARLFARADLSIEEFKKLYREDVEKTTKEHKEFLAKLHKEEQEYNANLAKEQSEKKFKPMQIKKKYETYDINKDQKFLYARELLNFKEKRGIDVLELMQKIDKKQILNKMA
;
A
#
# COMPACT_ATOMS: atom_id res chain seq x y z
N MET A 1 42.42 47.09 49.21
CA MET A 1 40.95 47.27 49.14
C MET A 1 40.45 46.60 47.88
N ILE A 2 39.28 45.97 48.02
CA ILE A 2 38.35 45.47 46.99
C ILE A 2 38.77 44.24 46.17
N THR A 3 38.13 43.14 46.58
CA THR A 3 37.73 41.91 45.91
C THR A 3 37.25 42.10 44.46
N SER A 4 37.61 41.18 43.57
CA SER A 4 36.81 40.88 42.38
C SER A 4 36.60 39.38 42.25
N ILE A 5 35.40 39.02 41.77
CA ILE A 5 34.66 37.80 42.02
C ILE A 5 34.55 37.02 40.70
N ASN A 6 34.55 35.70 40.81
CA ASN A 6 34.58 34.69 39.75
C ASN A 6 33.62 34.86 38.56
N GLY A 7 34.12 34.56 37.36
CA GLY A 7 33.39 34.10 36.16
C GLY A 7 34.07 32.84 35.60
N PRO A 8 33.35 31.97 34.86
CA PRO A 8 33.60 30.53 34.84
C PRO A 8 34.85 30.09 34.06
N SER A 9 35.42 29.01 34.56
CA SER A 9 36.55 28.23 34.06
C SER A 9 36.51 27.93 32.56
N ASN A 10 37.43 28.54 31.81
CA ASN A 10 37.98 27.91 30.61
C ASN A 10 38.92 26.79 31.06
N THR A 11 38.43 25.56 31.05
CA THR A 11 39.33 24.41 31.07
C THR A 11 39.63 24.07 29.61
N PRO A 12 40.89 24.16 29.14
CA PRO A 12 41.25 23.59 27.85
C PRO A 12 41.10 22.08 27.99
N ILE A 13 40.21 21.47 27.21
CA ILE A 13 40.19 20.01 27.09
C ILE A 13 41.54 19.64 26.48
N GLN A 14 42.41 19.14 27.35
CA GLN A 14 43.75 18.71 27.01
C GLN A 14 43.63 17.61 25.97
N ALA A 15 44.34 17.80 24.86
CA ALA A 15 44.60 16.75 23.89
C ALA A 15 45.40 15.65 24.60
N THR A 16 44.71 14.63 25.08
CA THR A 16 45.35 13.40 25.53
C THR A 16 45.73 12.63 24.28
N THR A 17 47.00 12.72 23.91
CA THR A 17 47.65 11.76 22.99
C THR A 17 47.55 10.37 23.62
N ILE A 18 46.49 9.64 23.31
CA ILE A 18 46.33 8.24 23.69
C ILE A 18 46.99 7.40 22.60
N GLN A 19 48.05 6.72 23.02
CA GLN A 19 48.76 5.71 22.27
C GLN A 19 47.79 4.62 21.78
N LYS A 20 48.02 4.16 20.55
CA LYS A 20 47.37 3.01 19.90
C LYS A 20 47.32 1.80 20.85
N GLU A 21 46.14 1.55 21.40
CA GLU A 21 45.69 0.22 21.80
C GLU A 21 44.36 -0.02 21.08
N ASN A 22 44.26 -1.07 20.27
CA ASN A 22 43.04 -1.46 19.58
C ASN A 22 42.00 -1.98 20.59
N ALA A 23 41.40 -1.09 21.38
CA ALA A 23 40.21 -1.42 22.14
C ALA A 23 39.05 -1.60 21.14
N LYS A 24 38.64 -2.84 20.89
CA LYS A 24 37.39 -3.12 20.17
C LYS A 24 36.24 -2.46 20.94
N MET A 25 35.44 -1.66 20.25
CA MET A 25 34.21 -1.06 20.75
C MET A 25 33.31 -2.14 21.36
N SER A 26 32.61 -1.84 22.46
CA SER A 26 31.67 -2.82 23.02
C SER A 26 30.46 -3.00 22.10
N LYS A 27 29.79 -4.15 22.16
CA LYS A 27 28.57 -4.41 21.35
C LYS A 27 27.48 -3.36 21.58
N GLU A 28 27.37 -2.84 22.81
CA GLU A 28 26.38 -1.82 23.17
C GLU A 28 26.73 -0.45 22.59
N GLN A 29 28.01 -0.10 22.57
CA GLN A 29 28.51 1.12 21.93
C GLN A 29 28.35 1.06 20.41
N GLU A 30 28.65 -0.10 19.82
CA GLU A 30 28.50 -0.35 18.39
C GLU A 30 27.04 -0.23 17.96
N LYS A 31 26.13 -0.84 18.73
CA LYS A 31 24.70 -0.72 18.52
C LYS A 31 24.20 0.72 18.65
N ALA A 32 24.61 1.45 19.68
CA ALA A 32 24.20 2.84 19.87
C ALA A 32 24.68 3.75 18.72
N LEU A 33 25.86 3.46 18.16
CA LEU A 33 26.39 4.17 17.00
C LEU A 33 25.58 3.88 15.73
N ILE A 34 25.28 2.60 15.48
CA ILE A 34 24.39 2.19 14.38
C ILE A 34 23.01 2.85 14.53
N ASP A 35 22.42 2.80 15.73
CA ASP A 35 21.13 3.43 16.02
C ASP A 35 21.14 4.93 15.72
N SER A 36 22.26 5.62 15.99
CA SER A 36 22.45 7.03 15.67
C SER A 36 22.52 7.28 14.15
N TYR A 37 23.24 6.42 13.40
CA TYR A 37 23.34 6.58 11.95
C TYR A 37 22.04 6.23 11.23
N MET A 38 21.30 5.26 11.75
CA MET A 38 20.00 4.83 11.22
C MET A 38 18.86 5.85 11.49
N GLN A 39 19.10 6.92 12.27
CA GLN A 39 18.16 8.05 12.35
C GLN A 39 18.17 8.93 11.09
N ASN A 40 19.27 8.91 10.33
CA ASN A 40 19.39 9.63 9.06
C ASN A 40 18.99 8.72 7.89
N LEU A 41 18.81 9.28 6.69
CA LEU A 41 18.65 8.44 5.50
C LEU A 41 19.95 7.66 5.29
N ILE A 42 19.83 6.39 4.88
CA ILE A 42 20.99 5.53 4.61
C ILE A 42 21.94 6.18 3.59
N ILE A 43 21.41 6.95 2.65
CA ILE A 43 22.21 7.66 1.64
C ILE A 43 23.10 8.77 2.23
N ASP A 44 22.67 9.41 3.33
CA ASP A 44 23.44 10.47 4.00
C ASP A 44 24.72 9.93 4.63
N ASN A 45 24.77 8.61 4.86
CA ASN A 45 25.88 7.90 5.47
C ASN A 45 26.93 7.43 4.44
N VAL A 46 26.69 7.60 3.14
CA VAL A 46 27.57 7.13 2.06
C VAL A 46 28.94 7.80 2.11
N GLU A 47 28.98 9.11 2.37
CA GLU A 47 30.22 9.87 2.43
C GLU A 47 31.20 9.42 3.53
N MET A 48 30.70 8.68 4.54
CA MET A 48 31.56 8.07 5.56
C MET A 48 32.50 7.01 4.97
N TYR A 49 32.09 6.36 3.88
CA TYR A 49 32.78 5.23 3.29
C TYR A 49 33.38 5.55 1.92
N ILE A 50 32.69 6.36 1.12
CA ILE A 50 33.11 6.68 -0.24
C ILE A 50 32.87 8.16 -0.54
N LYS A 51 33.92 8.83 -1.03
CA LYS A 51 33.79 10.12 -1.71
C LYS A 51 33.57 9.88 -3.19
N GLU A 52 32.50 10.47 -3.71
CA GLU A 52 32.15 10.46 -5.12
C GLU A 52 32.87 11.60 -5.83
N ASP A 53 33.49 11.30 -6.97
CA ASP A 53 34.02 12.33 -7.86
C ASP A 53 33.07 12.50 -9.04
N ARG A 54 32.10 13.41 -8.89
CA ARG A 54 31.08 13.69 -9.91
C ARG A 54 31.59 14.53 -11.08
N SER A 55 32.90 14.77 -11.20
CA SER A 55 33.48 15.54 -12.30
C SER A 55 33.66 14.72 -13.59
N SER A 56 33.75 13.39 -13.50
CA SER A 56 33.83 12.47 -14.64
C SER A 56 32.45 12.20 -15.22
N GLU A 57 32.32 12.11 -16.55
CA GLU A 57 31.05 11.67 -17.18
C GLU A 57 30.68 10.23 -16.81
N ASN A 58 31.67 9.42 -16.42
CA ASN A 58 31.49 8.01 -16.03
C ASN A 58 31.47 7.79 -14.51
N TRP A 59 31.32 8.85 -13.72
CA TRP A 59 31.44 8.79 -12.25
C TRP A 59 30.52 7.75 -11.61
N ILE A 60 29.32 7.52 -12.18
CA ILE A 60 28.34 6.55 -11.67
C ILE A 60 28.93 5.13 -11.79
N THR A 61 29.39 4.76 -12.99
CA THR A 61 30.02 3.45 -13.24
C THR A 61 31.25 3.27 -12.37
N GLU A 62 32.12 4.28 -12.29
CA GLU A 62 33.32 4.25 -11.46
C GLU A 62 32.99 4.07 -9.97
N THR A 63 31.93 4.73 -9.49
CA THR A 63 31.47 4.62 -8.10
C THR A 63 30.90 3.23 -7.82
N ILE A 64 30.07 2.69 -8.72
CA ILE A 64 29.53 1.32 -8.63
C ILE A 64 30.67 0.30 -8.57
N GLU A 65 31.64 0.39 -9.48
CA GLU A 65 32.79 -0.51 -9.51
C GLU A 65 33.64 -0.39 -8.24
N LYS A 66 33.83 0.82 -7.73
CA LYS A 66 34.58 1.06 -6.49
C LYS A 66 33.88 0.43 -5.29
N ILE A 67 32.56 0.58 -5.18
CA ILE A 67 31.75 -0.06 -4.13
C ILE A 67 31.85 -1.57 -4.24
N ASP A 68 31.62 -2.14 -5.42
CA ASP A 68 31.65 -3.59 -5.60
C ASP A 68 33.03 -4.19 -5.29
N ASN A 69 34.10 -3.50 -5.70
CA ASN A 69 35.46 -3.89 -5.35
C ASN A 69 35.75 -3.81 -3.85
N MET A 70 35.26 -2.76 -3.16
CA MET A 70 35.42 -2.63 -1.71
C MET A 70 34.71 -3.77 -0.98
N LEU A 71 33.44 -4.00 -1.31
CA LEU A 71 32.62 -5.02 -0.67
C LEU A 71 33.12 -6.43 -0.97
N SER A 72 33.48 -6.74 -2.23
CA SER A 72 33.95 -8.09 -2.62
C SER A 72 35.36 -8.42 -2.13
N LYS A 73 36.23 -7.42 -1.92
CA LYS A 73 37.57 -7.66 -1.35
C LYS A 73 37.53 -7.81 0.17
N LYS A 74 36.65 -7.06 0.82
CA LYS A 74 36.54 -7.03 2.28
C LYS A 74 35.67 -8.17 2.80
N TYR A 75 34.66 -8.56 2.03
CA TYR A 75 33.67 -9.55 2.41
C TYR A 75 33.51 -10.62 1.34
N SER A 76 33.33 -11.87 1.75
CA SER A 76 33.09 -12.99 0.83
C SER A 76 31.62 -13.12 0.40
N TYR A 77 30.85 -12.03 0.43
CA TYR A 77 29.43 -12.01 0.07
C TYR A 77 29.22 -11.70 -1.41
N THR A 78 28.40 -12.51 -2.06
CA THR A 78 27.80 -12.22 -3.37
C THR A 78 26.87 -11.00 -3.29
N ILE A 79 26.52 -10.41 -4.43
CA ILE A 79 25.56 -9.28 -4.48
C ILE A 79 24.22 -9.65 -3.85
N ASP A 80 23.72 -10.86 -4.12
CA ASP A 80 22.43 -11.32 -3.58
C ASP A 80 22.47 -11.51 -2.06
N GLU A 81 23.59 -12.02 -1.53
CA GLU A 81 23.79 -12.13 -0.08
C GLU A 81 23.87 -10.76 0.58
N ARG A 82 24.54 -9.79 -0.05
CA ARG A 82 24.56 -8.39 0.43
C ARG A 82 23.15 -7.81 0.45
N ARG A 83 22.37 -7.97 -0.63
CA ARG A 83 20.96 -7.52 -0.71
C ARG A 83 20.05 -8.19 0.31
N ALA A 84 20.32 -9.45 0.68
CA ALA A 84 19.57 -10.12 1.74
C ALA A 84 19.79 -9.46 3.12
N LEU A 85 20.96 -8.85 3.36
CA LEU A 85 21.25 -8.09 4.58
C LEU A 85 20.48 -6.76 4.64
N LEU A 86 20.12 -6.16 3.50
CA LEU A 86 19.36 -4.90 3.45
C LEU A 86 17.94 -5.04 4.01
N SER A 87 17.41 -6.27 4.04
CA SER A 87 16.08 -6.57 4.60
C SER A 87 16.08 -6.67 6.14
N LYS A 88 17.24 -6.54 6.78
CA LYS A 88 17.42 -6.70 8.23
C LYS A 88 18.06 -5.45 8.83
N TYR A 89 17.80 -5.24 10.11
CA TYR A 89 18.54 -4.23 10.86
C TYR A 89 19.99 -4.70 11.04
N PRO A 90 21.00 -3.87 10.73
CA PRO A 90 22.39 -4.27 10.83
C PRO A 90 22.78 -4.53 12.29
N GLU A 91 23.34 -5.71 12.58
CA GLU A 91 23.70 -6.11 13.94
C GLU A 91 25.09 -5.61 14.38
N ASN A 92 25.91 -5.20 13.42
CA ASN A 92 27.28 -4.73 13.60
C ASN A 92 27.66 -3.71 12.52
N LEU A 93 28.81 -3.03 12.69
CA LEU A 93 29.27 -1.98 11.79
C LEU A 93 29.63 -2.49 10.40
N GLU A 94 30.00 -3.77 10.27
CA GLU A 94 30.26 -4.40 8.97
C GLU A 94 28.96 -4.58 8.17
N GLU A 95 27.91 -5.12 8.79
CA GLU A 95 26.59 -5.19 8.17
C GLU A 95 26.03 -3.81 7.86
N PHE A 96 26.27 -2.83 8.72
CA PHE A 96 25.87 -1.44 8.47
C PHE A 96 26.62 -0.85 7.27
N GLU A 97 27.93 -1.04 7.16
CA GLU A 97 28.73 -0.60 6.00
C GLU A 97 28.25 -1.28 4.71
N ILE A 98 28.00 -2.58 4.73
CA ILE A 98 27.43 -3.32 3.58
C ILE A 98 26.07 -2.72 3.21
N ASN A 99 25.22 -2.47 4.20
CA ASN A 99 23.88 -1.91 3.98
C ASN A 99 23.96 -0.54 3.30
N VAL A 100 24.78 0.38 3.81
CA VAL A 100 24.96 1.73 3.23
C VAL A 100 25.49 1.65 1.80
N LEU A 101 26.60 0.94 1.59
CA LEU A 101 27.26 0.89 0.29
C LEU A 101 26.43 0.15 -0.77
N GLN A 102 25.82 -0.98 -0.41
CA GLN A 102 24.98 -1.74 -1.34
C GLN A 102 23.66 -1.01 -1.65
N SER A 103 23.04 -0.35 -0.67
CA SER A 103 21.85 0.48 -0.90
C SER A 103 22.15 1.63 -1.87
N HIS A 104 23.31 2.27 -1.70
CA HIS A 104 23.73 3.33 -2.60
C HIS A 104 24.02 2.84 -4.02
N MET A 105 24.70 1.70 -4.15
CA MET A 105 24.91 1.03 -5.44
C MET A 105 23.59 0.70 -6.13
N ASP A 106 22.61 0.15 -5.39
CA ASP A 106 21.28 -0.18 -5.94
C ASP A 106 20.49 1.09 -6.31
N TRP A 107 20.65 2.18 -5.56
CA TRP A 107 20.06 3.49 -5.88
C TRP A 107 20.64 4.07 -7.18
N LEU A 108 21.96 4.02 -7.37
CA LEU A 108 22.62 4.44 -8.60
C LEU A 108 22.15 3.59 -9.79
N LEU A 109 22.09 2.25 -9.64
CA LEU A 109 21.62 1.34 -10.68
C LEU A 109 20.15 1.55 -11.05
N THR A 110 19.29 1.89 -10.08
CA THR A 110 17.86 2.14 -10.33
C THR A 110 17.65 3.44 -11.11
N ASN A 111 18.52 4.42 -10.93
CA ASN A 111 18.36 5.77 -11.46
C ASN A 111 19.31 6.08 -12.62
N SER A 112 20.06 5.10 -13.12
CA SER A 112 20.96 5.25 -14.26
C SER A 112 20.84 4.07 -15.23
N VAL A 113 21.19 4.32 -16.49
CA VAL A 113 21.32 3.28 -17.52
C VAL A 113 22.67 3.47 -18.18
N ASP A 114 23.47 2.41 -18.24
CA ASP A 114 24.84 2.42 -18.79
C ASP A 114 25.73 3.52 -18.18
N GLY A 115 25.57 3.77 -16.87
CA GLY A 115 26.33 4.79 -16.15
C GLY A 115 25.87 6.23 -16.39
N LYS A 116 24.79 6.44 -17.14
CA LYS A 116 24.21 7.76 -17.39
C LYS A 116 22.93 7.96 -16.56
N PRO A 117 22.73 9.13 -15.93
CA PRO A 117 21.52 9.39 -15.17
C PRO A 117 20.29 9.33 -16.07
N THR A 118 19.24 8.68 -15.57
CA THR A 118 17.90 8.79 -16.15
C THR A 118 17.28 10.15 -15.80
N ILE A 119 16.19 10.54 -16.47
CA ILE A 119 15.44 11.75 -16.08
C ILE A 119 15.02 11.68 -14.61
N SER A 120 14.54 10.53 -14.12
CA SER A 120 14.25 10.33 -12.70
C SER A 120 15.49 10.50 -11.83
N GLY A 121 16.63 9.95 -12.27
CA GLY A 121 17.91 10.10 -11.58
C GLY A 121 18.34 11.57 -11.44
N LEU A 122 18.18 12.37 -12.49
CA LEU A 122 18.44 13.80 -12.45
C LEU A 122 17.56 14.51 -11.42
N MET A 123 16.29 14.10 -11.26
CA MET A 123 15.35 14.69 -10.31
C MET A 123 15.60 14.30 -8.84
N VAL A 124 16.38 13.26 -8.58
CA VAL A 124 16.64 12.76 -7.21
C VAL A 124 18.07 13.05 -6.75
N GLY A 125 18.77 13.96 -7.43
CA GLY A 125 20.09 14.42 -7.00
C GLY A 125 21.29 13.63 -7.55
N ILE A 126 21.12 12.85 -8.63
CA ILE A 126 22.27 12.32 -9.42
C ILE A 126 22.81 13.40 -10.36
N GLY A 127 21.93 14.29 -10.84
CA GLY A 127 22.29 15.42 -11.68
C GLY A 127 22.95 16.57 -10.92
N THR A 128 23.09 17.69 -11.62
CA THR A 128 23.41 18.99 -11.01
C THR A 128 22.18 19.60 -10.34
N ALA A 129 22.39 20.50 -9.38
CA ALA A 129 21.29 21.20 -8.72
C ALA A 129 20.45 22.03 -9.71
N GLU A 130 21.07 22.56 -10.77
CA GLU A 130 20.37 23.28 -11.83
C GLU A 130 19.44 22.38 -12.63
N GLN A 131 19.89 21.17 -12.98
CA GLN A 131 19.07 20.19 -13.71
C GLN A 131 17.90 19.70 -12.86
N GLU A 132 18.14 19.45 -11.57
CA GLU A 132 17.10 19.05 -10.62
C GLU A 132 16.03 20.14 -10.49
N ALA A 133 16.44 21.39 -10.26
CA ALA A 133 15.53 22.53 -10.17
C ALA A 133 14.77 22.76 -11.48
N GLU A 134 15.43 22.65 -12.64
CA GLU A 134 14.80 22.80 -13.95
C GLU A 134 13.71 21.75 -14.20
N LEU A 135 13.95 20.50 -13.81
CA LEU A 135 12.98 19.42 -13.93
C LEU A 135 11.85 19.57 -12.89
N GLU A 136 12.17 19.95 -11.65
CA GLU A 136 11.19 20.20 -10.60
C GLU A 136 10.22 21.31 -10.99
N ASP A 137 10.73 22.45 -11.47
CA ASP A 137 9.93 23.57 -11.94
C ASP A 137 9.05 23.20 -13.13
N PHE A 138 9.59 22.39 -14.05
CA PHE A 138 8.81 21.85 -15.17
C PHE A 138 7.66 20.98 -14.67
N MET A 139 7.91 20.06 -13.74
CA MET A 139 6.87 19.19 -13.20
C MET A 139 5.79 19.97 -12.43
N LYS A 140 6.19 21.01 -11.68
CA LYS A 140 5.27 21.92 -10.99
C LYS A 140 4.46 22.82 -11.93
N SER A 141 4.85 22.95 -13.20
CA SER A 141 4.12 23.76 -14.18
C SER A 141 2.79 23.15 -14.63
N PHE A 142 2.57 21.86 -14.36
CA PHE A 142 1.34 21.16 -14.70
C PHE A 142 0.28 21.31 -13.59
N SER A 143 -0.99 21.35 -13.96
CA SER A 143 -2.10 21.32 -12.98
C SER A 143 -2.19 19.95 -12.30
N GLU A 144 -2.72 19.89 -11.08
CA GLU A 144 -2.96 18.61 -10.37
C GLU A 144 -3.86 17.65 -11.15
N ASP A 145 -4.82 18.16 -11.94
CA ASP A 145 -5.73 17.37 -12.79
C ASP A 145 -5.08 16.80 -14.07
N THR A 146 -3.78 17.01 -14.23
CA THR A 146 -3.03 16.54 -15.39
C THR A 146 -2.93 15.02 -15.36
N MET A 147 -3.28 14.39 -16.48
CA MET A 147 -3.14 12.96 -16.65
C MET A 147 -1.92 12.65 -17.50
N MET A 148 -1.14 11.66 -17.09
CA MET A 148 -0.02 11.09 -17.85
C MET A 148 -0.35 9.66 -18.28
N SER A 149 0.15 9.25 -19.43
CA SER A 149 0.03 7.85 -19.87
C SER A 149 1.16 6.99 -19.29
N ASN A 150 1.05 5.67 -19.51
CA ASN A 150 2.15 4.75 -19.23
C ASN A 150 3.41 5.05 -20.07
N ASP A 151 3.24 5.58 -21.27
CA ASP A 151 4.38 5.96 -22.12
C ASP A 151 5.03 7.24 -21.61
N GLY A 152 4.23 8.20 -21.11
CA GLY A 152 4.71 9.35 -20.36
C GLY A 152 5.52 8.95 -19.12
N ALA A 153 5.03 7.94 -18.36
CA ALA A 153 5.75 7.40 -17.20
C ALA A 153 7.12 6.81 -17.57
N ARG A 154 7.20 6.12 -18.71
CA ARG A 154 8.44 5.48 -19.17
C ARG A 154 9.52 6.48 -19.57
N LEU A 155 9.15 7.72 -19.91
CA LEU A 155 10.12 8.77 -20.23
C LEU A 155 11.06 9.07 -19.06
N PHE A 156 10.58 8.93 -17.80
CA PHE A 156 11.41 9.17 -16.62
C PHE A 156 12.58 8.17 -16.47
N ALA A 157 12.41 6.95 -16.97
CA ALA A 157 13.43 5.89 -16.88
C ALA A 157 14.46 5.96 -18.02
N ARG A 158 14.37 6.94 -18.92
CA ARG A 158 15.29 7.08 -20.06
C ARG A 158 16.51 7.90 -19.67
N ALA A 159 17.69 7.42 -20.08
CA ALA A 159 18.98 8.12 -19.93
C ALA A 159 19.51 8.65 -21.28
N ASP A 160 18.83 8.36 -22.38
CA ASP A 160 19.21 8.78 -23.73
C ASP A 160 18.55 10.09 -24.16
N LEU A 161 17.66 10.64 -23.34
CA LEU A 161 16.98 11.92 -23.60
C LEU A 161 17.71 13.07 -22.94
N SER A 162 17.81 14.19 -23.67
CA SER A 162 18.07 15.48 -23.04
C SER A 162 16.85 15.97 -22.25
N ILE A 163 17.07 16.87 -21.28
CA ILE A 163 15.98 17.49 -20.49
C ILE A 163 14.95 18.17 -21.41
N GLU A 164 15.41 18.84 -22.47
CA GLU A 164 14.52 19.53 -23.42
C GLU A 164 13.69 18.57 -24.27
N GLU A 165 14.27 17.46 -24.73
CA GLU A 165 13.52 16.42 -25.44
C GLU A 165 12.50 15.74 -24.52
N PHE A 166 12.90 15.43 -23.28
CA PHE A 166 12.00 14.92 -22.26
C PHE A 166 10.81 15.86 -22.05
N LYS A 167 11.07 17.14 -21.79
CA LYS A 167 10.03 18.16 -21.58
C LYS A 167 9.05 18.24 -22.74
N LYS A 168 9.54 18.14 -23.97
CA LYS A 168 8.70 18.16 -25.17
C LYS A 168 7.80 16.93 -25.22
N LEU A 169 8.39 15.72 -25.15
CA LEU A 169 7.65 14.46 -25.23
C LEU A 169 6.64 14.31 -24.09
N TYR A 170 7.01 14.74 -22.88
CA TYR A 170 6.16 14.66 -21.71
C TYR A 170 4.95 15.61 -21.82
N ARG A 171 5.16 16.84 -22.31
CA ARG A 171 4.04 17.77 -22.60
C ARG A 171 3.06 17.19 -23.63
N GLU A 172 3.59 16.65 -24.73
CA GLU A 172 2.77 16.03 -25.78
C GLU A 172 1.92 14.87 -25.21
N ASP A 173 2.51 14.02 -24.36
CA ASP A 173 1.81 12.92 -23.71
C ASP A 173 0.71 13.41 -22.75
N VAL A 174 1.06 14.37 -21.89
CA VAL A 174 0.15 14.97 -20.91
C VAL A 174 -1.05 15.64 -21.59
N GLU A 175 -0.80 16.45 -22.62
CA GLU A 175 -1.85 17.18 -23.34
C GLU A 175 -2.81 16.19 -24.02
N LYS A 176 -2.25 15.18 -24.67
CA LYS A 176 -3.03 14.12 -25.32
C LYS A 176 -3.86 13.34 -24.31
N THR A 177 -3.24 12.83 -23.25
CA THR A 177 -3.90 11.96 -22.26
C THR A 177 -4.96 12.71 -21.49
N THR A 178 -4.68 13.96 -21.09
CA THR A 178 -5.66 14.81 -20.39
C THR A 178 -6.86 15.12 -21.29
N LYS A 179 -6.65 15.36 -22.58
CA LYS A 179 -7.74 15.59 -23.54
C LYS A 179 -8.58 14.33 -23.74
N GLU A 180 -7.95 13.19 -24.00
CA GLU A 180 -8.63 11.90 -24.17
C GLU A 180 -9.45 11.54 -22.92
N HIS A 181 -8.92 11.79 -21.73
CA HIS A 181 -9.63 11.56 -20.47
C HIS A 181 -10.86 12.47 -20.32
N LYS A 182 -10.73 13.77 -20.62
CA LYS A 182 -11.85 14.72 -20.59
C LYS A 182 -12.95 14.35 -21.58
N GLU A 183 -12.59 13.94 -22.79
CA GLU A 183 -13.54 13.48 -23.81
C GLU A 183 -14.25 12.19 -23.38
N PHE A 184 -13.51 11.24 -22.79
CA PHE A 184 -14.07 10.01 -22.24
C PHE A 184 -15.09 10.32 -21.13
N LEU A 185 -14.74 11.18 -20.16
CA LEU A 185 -15.65 11.58 -19.09
C LEU A 185 -16.91 12.27 -19.63
N ALA A 186 -16.77 13.18 -20.60
CA ALA A 186 -17.91 13.84 -21.22
C ALA A 186 -18.86 12.85 -21.91
N LYS A 187 -18.31 11.85 -22.60
CA LYS A 187 -19.09 10.77 -23.23
C LYS A 187 -19.78 9.91 -22.17
N LEU A 188 -19.07 9.53 -21.11
CA LEU A 188 -19.62 8.74 -20.01
C LEU A 188 -20.79 9.46 -19.32
N HIS A 189 -20.65 10.75 -19.02
CA HIS A 189 -21.73 11.54 -18.43
C HIS A 189 -22.95 11.66 -19.33
N LYS A 190 -22.75 11.77 -20.66
CA LYS A 190 -23.86 11.80 -21.61
C LYS A 190 -24.59 10.46 -21.65
N GLU A 191 -23.85 9.35 -21.71
CA GLU A 191 -24.43 7.99 -21.67
C GLU A 191 -25.19 7.74 -20.37
N GLU A 192 -24.67 8.20 -19.23
CA GLU A 192 -25.32 8.10 -17.93
C GLU A 192 -26.62 8.93 -17.87
N GLN A 193 -26.61 10.15 -18.40
CA GLN A 193 -27.81 11.00 -18.49
C GLN A 193 -28.88 10.36 -19.38
N GLU A 194 -28.50 9.82 -20.53
CA GLU A 194 -29.42 9.13 -21.44
C GLU A 194 -30.00 7.86 -20.79
N TYR A 195 -29.17 7.08 -20.11
CA TYR A 195 -29.60 5.91 -19.35
C TYR A 195 -30.61 6.29 -18.26
N ASN A 196 -30.31 7.29 -17.44
CA ASN A 196 -31.19 7.75 -16.36
C ASN A 196 -32.52 8.30 -16.91
N ALA A 197 -32.49 9.03 -18.03
CA ALA A 197 -33.70 9.52 -18.68
C ALA A 197 -34.57 8.38 -19.24
N ASN A 198 -33.97 7.35 -19.83
CA ASN A 198 -34.68 6.18 -20.32
C ASN A 198 -35.29 5.36 -19.17
N LEU A 199 -34.55 5.18 -18.08
CA LEU A 199 -35.04 4.51 -16.88
C LEU A 199 -36.25 5.25 -16.28
N ALA A 200 -36.19 6.58 -16.18
CA ALA A 200 -37.30 7.41 -15.69
C ALA A 200 -38.54 7.30 -16.59
N LYS A 201 -38.34 7.28 -17.92
CA LYS A 201 -39.43 7.04 -18.88
C LYS A 201 -40.05 5.66 -18.70
N GLU A 202 -39.24 4.61 -18.60
CA GLU A 202 -39.72 3.23 -18.40
C GLU A 202 -40.53 3.10 -17.10
N GLN A 203 -40.09 3.75 -16.02
CA GLN A 203 -40.84 3.81 -14.77
C GLN A 203 -42.17 4.57 -14.92
N SER A 204 -42.19 5.68 -15.66
CA SER A 204 -43.43 6.46 -15.91
C SER A 204 -44.42 5.72 -16.84
N GLU A 205 -43.91 4.93 -17.79
CA GLU A 205 -44.69 4.13 -18.73
C GLU A 205 -45.21 2.83 -18.10
N LYS A 206 -44.46 2.26 -17.14
CA LYS A 206 -44.95 1.27 -16.18
C LYS A 206 -45.94 1.91 -15.20
N LYS A 207 -47.01 2.52 -15.72
CA LYS A 207 -48.21 2.81 -14.94
C LYS A 207 -48.69 1.50 -14.33
N PHE A 208 -48.69 1.45 -13.00
CA PHE A 208 -49.23 0.35 -12.22
C PHE A 208 -50.65 0.05 -12.73
N LYS A 209 -50.81 -1.09 -13.42
CA LYS A 209 -52.14 -1.60 -13.73
C LYS A 209 -52.58 -2.39 -12.51
N PRO A 210 -53.57 -1.94 -11.73
CA PRO A 210 -54.07 -2.75 -10.63
C PRO A 210 -54.50 -4.09 -11.19
N MET A 211 -54.00 -5.16 -10.58
CA MET A 211 -54.27 -6.53 -10.99
C MET A 211 -55.78 -6.76 -10.88
N GLN A 212 -56.50 -6.79 -12.00
CA GLN A 212 -57.91 -7.16 -11.98
C GLN A 212 -58.00 -8.68 -11.87
N ILE A 213 -58.20 -9.17 -10.65
CA ILE A 213 -58.44 -10.58 -10.36
C ILE A 213 -59.75 -10.99 -11.07
N LYS A 214 -59.65 -11.70 -12.19
CA LYS A 214 -60.80 -12.21 -12.97
C LYS A 214 -61.38 -13.53 -12.46
N LYS A 215 -60.70 -14.23 -11.54
CA LYS A 215 -61.21 -15.48 -10.95
C LYS A 215 -61.53 -15.25 -9.49
N LYS A 216 -62.82 -15.37 -9.13
CA LYS A 216 -63.22 -15.61 -7.74
C LYS A 216 -62.70 -16.99 -7.38
N TYR A 217 -61.53 -17.06 -6.75
CA TYR A 217 -61.16 -18.28 -6.04
C TYR A 217 -62.14 -18.40 -4.87
N GLU A 218 -62.78 -19.56 -4.73
CA GLU A 218 -63.54 -19.84 -3.51
C GLU A 218 -62.56 -19.78 -2.35
N THR A 219 -62.72 -18.78 -1.49
CA THR A 219 -61.94 -18.68 -0.26
C THR A 219 -62.21 -19.94 0.55
N TYR A 220 -61.14 -20.62 0.96
CA TYR A 220 -61.24 -21.82 1.78
C TYR A 220 -62.12 -21.54 3.02
N ASP A 221 -63.24 -22.25 3.12
CA ASP A 221 -64.18 -22.15 4.24
C ASP A 221 -63.87 -23.28 5.22
N ILE A 222 -63.21 -22.89 6.32
CA ILE A 222 -62.80 -23.81 7.39
C ILE A 222 -64.00 -24.55 8.02
N ASN A 223 -65.22 -24.03 7.89
CA ASN A 223 -66.43 -24.69 8.40
C ASN A 223 -66.92 -25.83 7.49
N LYS A 224 -66.43 -25.90 6.25
CA LYS A 224 -66.70 -27.01 5.33
C LYS A 224 -65.59 -28.06 5.36
N ASP A 225 -64.48 -27.79 6.07
CA ASP A 225 -63.39 -28.75 6.21
C ASP A 225 -63.74 -29.82 7.25
N GLN A 226 -63.86 -31.06 6.77
CA GLN A 226 -64.24 -32.21 7.57
C GLN A 226 -63.21 -32.53 8.68
N LYS A 227 -61.92 -32.24 8.46
CA LYS A 227 -60.88 -32.44 9.48
C LYS A 227 -61.01 -31.40 10.59
N PHE A 228 -61.35 -30.16 10.25
CA PHE A 228 -61.56 -29.12 11.25
C PHE A 228 -62.84 -29.35 12.06
N LEU A 229 -63.92 -29.79 11.42
CA LEU A 229 -65.16 -30.17 12.11
C LEU A 229 -64.92 -31.31 13.11
N TYR A 230 -64.18 -32.35 12.70
CA TYR A 230 -63.81 -33.46 13.57
C TYR A 230 -62.97 -33.01 14.77
N ALA A 231 -61.96 -32.16 14.56
CA ALA A 231 -61.14 -31.61 15.64
C ALA A 231 -61.98 -30.76 16.62
N ARG A 232 -62.94 -29.97 16.11
CA ARG A 232 -63.85 -29.17 16.95
C ARG A 232 -64.79 -30.05 17.77
N GLU A 233 -65.29 -31.15 17.23
CA GLU A 233 -66.09 -32.12 18.00
C GLU A 233 -65.28 -32.75 19.14
N LEU A 234 -64.04 -33.17 18.88
CA LEU A 234 -63.16 -33.71 19.92
C LEU A 234 -62.93 -32.71 21.07
N LEU A 235 -62.72 -31.42 20.75
CA LEU A 235 -62.60 -30.37 21.77
C LEU A 235 -63.91 -30.18 22.56
N ASN A 236 -65.07 -30.22 21.89
CA ASN A 236 -66.37 -30.14 22.55
C ASN A 236 -66.64 -31.31 23.52
N PHE A 237 -66.13 -32.52 23.24
CA PHE A 237 -66.22 -33.64 24.20
C PHE A 237 -65.48 -33.36 25.50
N LYS A 238 -64.31 -32.72 25.42
CA LYS A 238 -63.54 -32.28 26.59
C LYS A 238 -64.28 -31.21 27.36
N GLU A 239 -64.81 -30.20 26.68
CA GLU A 239 -65.45 -29.05 27.32
C GLU A 239 -66.83 -29.37 27.90
N LYS A 240 -67.65 -30.16 27.22
CA LYS A 240 -69.03 -30.46 27.67
C LYS A 240 -69.16 -31.70 28.55
N ARG A 241 -68.30 -32.70 28.38
CA ARG A 241 -68.39 -33.97 29.13
C ARG A 241 -67.19 -34.22 30.04
N GLY A 242 -66.19 -33.33 30.03
CA GLY A 242 -64.96 -33.50 30.81
C GLY A 242 -64.06 -34.64 30.31
N ILE A 243 -64.34 -35.18 29.11
CA ILE A 243 -63.65 -36.35 28.56
C ILE A 243 -62.54 -35.88 27.63
N ASP A 244 -61.29 -35.95 28.08
CA ASP A 244 -60.14 -35.74 27.22
C ASP A 244 -59.88 -37.01 26.39
N VAL A 245 -60.40 -37.01 25.16
CA VAL A 245 -60.30 -38.15 24.23
C VAL A 245 -58.85 -38.50 23.91
N LEU A 246 -57.94 -37.51 23.91
CA LEU A 246 -56.52 -37.73 23.64
C LEU A 246 -55.87 -38.49 24.80
N GLU A 247 -56.17 -38.11 26.04
CA GLU A 247 -55.69 -38.80 27.24
C GLU A 247 -56.24 -40.24 27.32
N LEU A 248 -57.51 -40.44 26.92
CA LEU A 248 -58.15 -41.75 26.86
C LEU A 248 -57.48 -42.66 25.81
N MET A 249 -57.22 -42.15 24.61
CA MET A 249 -56.50 -42.89 23.57
C MET A 249 -55.09 -43.30 24.04
N GLN A 250 -54.35 -42.38 24.67
CA GLN A 250 -53.02 -42.68 25.23
C GLN A 250 -53.05 -43.75 26.34
N LYS A 251 -54.07 -43.73 27.19
CA LYS A 251 -54.26 -44.77 28.24
C LYS A 251 -54.64 -46.12 27.66
N ILE A 252 -55.48 -46.16 26.61
CA ILE A 252 -55.82 -47.40 25.90
C ILE A 252 -54.58 -47.98 25.22
N ASP A 253 -53.80 -47.16 24.54
CA ASP A 253 -52.60 -47.60 23.81
C ASP A 253 -51.54 -48.15 24.77
N LYS A 254 -51.29 -47.47 25.90
CA LYS A 254 -50.43 -48.01 26.99
C LYS A 254 -50.94 -49.34 27.56
N LYS A 255 -52.25 -49.51 27.74
CA LYS A 255 -52.83 -50.79 28.21
C LYS A 255 -52.71 -51.90 27.16
N GLN A 256 -52.90 -51.60 25.87
CA GLN A 256 -52.70 -52.58 24.80
C GLN A 256 -51.24 -53.02 24.67
N ILE A 257 -50.30 -52.09 24.92
CA ILE A 257 -48.87 -52.39 24.96
C ILE A 257 -48.51 -53.28 26.16
N LEU A 258 -49.07 -53.02 27.36
CA LEU A 258 -48.84 -53.87 28.55
C LEU A 258 -49.46 -55.27 28.43
N ASN A 259 -50.66 -55.41 27.84
CA ASN A 259 -51.30 -56.71 27.62
C ASN A 259 -50.62 -57.57 26.54
N LYS A 260 -49.71 -56.99 25.74
CA LYS A 260 -48.86 -57.73 24.78
C LYS A 260 -47.52 -58.18 25.39
N MET A 261 -47.20 -57.75 26.61
CA MET A 261 -45.96 -58.07 27.33
C MET A 261 -46.15 -58.97 28.55
N ALA A 262 -47.38 -59.42 28.84
CA ALA A 262 -47.72 -60.47 29.80
C ALA A 262 -48.12 -61.74 29.05
#